data_AF-A0A8K0SCB0-F1
#
_entry.id   AF-A0A8K0SCB0-F1
#
_cell.length_a   1.000
_cell.length_b   1.000
_cell.length_c   1.000
_cell.angle_alpha   90.00
_cell.angle_beta   90.00
_cell.angle_gamma   90.00
#
_symmetry.space_group_name_H-M   'P 1'
#
loop_
_entity.id
_entity.type
_entity.pdbx_description
1 polymer ?
#
loop_
_entity_poly.entity_id
_entity_poly.type
_entity_poly.pdbx_seq_one_letter_code
_entity_poly.pdbx_strand_id
1 'polypeptide(L)'
;MPLKRLSLSEVVEKLIELSKVINNRTGLKPREEARVDEAFSLLVAAQCRRKKQPYQEHLQRVNKRLGGYAVVLCAALGPSAVLALKDRDRVELVMMLEQRKDDIVKDELQGLANKYTD
;
A
#
# COMPACT_ATOMS: atom_id res chain seq x y z
N MET A 1 6.62 -22.86 -13.52
CA MET A 1 7.61 -21.76 -13.53
C MET A 1 7.80 -21.26 -12.11
N PRO A 2 9.03 -21.10 -11.59
CA PRO A 2 9.22 -20.55 -10.25
C PRO A 2 8.80 -19.08 -10.23
N LEU A 3 7.88 -18.72 -9.34
CA LEU A 3 7.50 -17.33 -9.08
C LEU A 3 8.74 -16.59 -8.58
N LYS A 4 9.30 -15.72 -9.42
CA LYS A 4 10.43 -14.85 -9.07
C LYS A 4 9.95 -13.97 -7.90
N ARG A 5 10.45 -14.25 -6.69
CA ARG A 5 10.12 -13.46 -5.51
C ARG A 5 10.72 -12.07 -5.72
N LEU A 6 9.88 -11.05 -5.68
CA LEU A 6 10.35 -9.67 -5.72
C LEU A 6 11.14 -9.41 -4.44
N SER A 7 12.32 -8.83 -4.61
CA SER A 7 13.12 -8.30 -3.50
C SER A 7 12.47 -7.05 -2.92
N LEU A 8 12.87 -6.71 -1.70
CA LEU A 8 12.36 -5.52 -1.01
C LEU A 8 12.58 -4.23 -1.82
N SER A 9 13.78 -4.04 -2.37
CA SER A 9 14.13 -2.87 -3.17
C SER A 9 13.29 -2.77 -4.45
N GLU A 10 13.07 -3.89 -5.13
CA GLU A 10 12.18 -3.93 -6.31
C GLU A 10 10.73 -3.54 -5.96
N VAL A 11 10.25 -3.90 -4.77
CA VAL A 11 8.91 -3.50 -4.32
C VAL A 11 8.87 -1.99 -4.02
N VAL A 12 9.89 -1.45 -3.37
CA VAL A 12 9.99 0.00 -3.09
C VAL A 12 10.01 0.81 -4.39
N GLU A 13 10.86 0.44 -5.35
CA GLU A 13 10.93 1.13 -6.64
C GLU A 13 9.61 1.06 -7.39
N LYS A 14 8.93 -0.10 -7.39
CA LYS A 14 7.61 -0.24 -7.99
C LYS A 14 6.56 0.64 -7.33
N LEU A 15 6.60 0.82 -6.01
CA LEU A 15 5.66 1.71 -5.32
C LEU A 15 5.93 3.17 -5.69
N ILE A 16 7.19 3.59 -5.78
CA ILE A 16 7.55 4.95 -6.21
C ILE A 16 7.12 5.18 -7.65
N GLU A 17 7.41 4.25 -8.56
CA GLU A 17 6.96 4.32 -9.96
C GLU A 17 5.43 4.35 -10.05
N LEU A 18 4.74 3.50 -9.29
CA LEU A 18 3.28 3.47 -9.25
C LEU A 18 2.69 4.81 -8.76
N SER A 19 3.33 5.48 -7.79
CA SER A 19 2.88 6.80 -7.34
C SER A 19 2.90 7.82 -8.49
N LYS A 20 3.95 7.82 -9.31
CA LYS A 20 4.09 8.67 -10.49
C LYS A 20 3.04 8.32 -11.55
N VAL A 21 2.81 7.03 -11.79
CA VAL A 21 1.82 6.57 -12.78
C VAL A 21 0.40 6.96 -12.36
N ILE A 22 0.03 6.76 -11.09
CA ILE A 22 -1.28 7.15 -10.57
C ILE A 22 -1.47 8.66 -10.68
N ASN A 23 -0.44 9.43 -10.34
CA ASN A 23 -0.48 10.88 -10.45
C ASN A 23 -0.66 11.34 -11.90
N ASN A 24 0.13 10.80 -12.83
CA ASN A 24 0.05 11.15 -14.24
C ASN A 24 -1.27 10.74 -14.90
N ARG A 25 -1.94 9.69 -14.38
CA ARG A 25 -3.26 9.26 -14.82
C ARG A 25 -4.40 9.97 -14.10
N THR A 26 -4.10 10.80 -13.09
CA THR A 26 -5.09 11.49 -12.25
C THR A 26 -6.15 10.53 -11.69
N GLY A 27 -5.72 9.38 -11.15
CA GLY A 27 -6.62 8.42 -10.53
C GLY A 27 -6.21 6.95 -10.67
N LEU A 28 -7.08 6.04 -10.21
CA LEU A 28 -6.88 4.59 -10.16
C LEU A 28 -7.51 3.86 -11.37
N LYS A 29 -6.94 2.72 -11.80
CA LYS A 29 -7.66 1.78 -12.69
C LYS A 29 -8.77 1.10 -11.90
N PRO A 30 -9.84 0.61 -12.55
CA PRO A 30 -10.94 -0.09 -11.86
C PRO A 30 -10.47 -1.23 -10.94
N ARG A 31 -9.46 -2.00 -11.36
CA ARG A 31 -8.89 -3.09 -10.54
C ARG A 31 -8.04 -2.59 -9.37
N GLU A 32 -7.40 -1.44 -9.50
CA GLU A 32 -6.65 -0.82 -8.38
C GLU A 32 -7.64 -0.21 -7.40
N GLU A 33 -8.68 0.46 -7.91
CA GLU A 33 -9.76 1.05 -7.12
C GLU A 33 -10.45 0.00 -6.24
N ALA A 34 -10.87 -1.14 -6.82
CA ALA A 34 -11.47 -2.23 -6.07
C ALA A 34 -10.56 -2.77 -4.94
N ARG A 35 -9.24 -2.82 -5.16
CA ARG A 35 -8.27 -3.27 -4.15
C ARG A 35 -8.06 -2.22 -3.05
N VAL A 36 -8.12 -0.94 -3.42
CA VAL A 36 -8.02 0.17 -2.46
C VAL A 36 -9.26 0.19 -1.57
N ASP A 37 -10.45 0.08 -2.14
CA ASP A 37 -11.71 -0.03 -1.41
C ASP A 37 -11.71 -1.22 -0.42
N GLU A 38 -11.29 -2.40 -0.89
CA GLU A 38 -11.13 -3.58 -0.02
C GLU A 38 -10.12 -3.32 1.10
N ALA A 39 -8.99 -2.66 0.82
CA ALA A 39 -7.97 -2.36 1.83
C ALA A 39 -8.48 -1.40 2.92
N PHE A 40 -9.24 -0.36 2.56
CA PHE A 40 -9.85 0.55 3.54
C PHE A 40 -10.96 -0.15 4.33
N SER A 41 -11.79 -0.96 3.67
CA SER A 41 -12.75 -1.83 4.35
C SER A 41 -12.08 -2.77 5.37
N LEU A 42 -10.93 -3.35 5.03
CA LEU A 42 -10.13 -4.17 5.94
C LEU A 42 -9.57 -3.37 7.11
N LEU A 43 -9.17 -2.11 6.91
CA LEU A 43 -8.69 -1.22 7.98
C LEU A 43 -9.79 -0.92 8.99
N VAL A 44 -11.01 -0.63 8.52
CA VAL A 44 -12.19 -0.42 9.39
C VAL A 44 -12.53 -1.70 10.14
N ALA A 45 -12.65 -2.84 9.44
CA ALA A 45 -12.95 -4.13 10.05
C ALA A 45 -11.90 -4.58 11.08
N ALA A 46 -10.65 -4.14 10.92
CA ALA A 46 -9.55 -4.45 11.84
C ALA A 46 -9.69 -3.82 13.23
N GLN A 47 -10.53 -2.79 13.35
CA GLN A 47 -10.87 -2.19 14.64
C GLN A 47 -11.78 -3.11 15.46
N CYS A 48 -12.59 -3.94 14.79
CA CYS A 48 -13.59 -4.80 15.43
C CYS A 48 -13.13 -6.26 15.67
N ARG A 49 -12.14 -6.77 14.92
CA ARG A 49 -11.75 -8.20 14.97
C ARG A 49 -10.48 -8.47 15.77
N ARG A 50 -10.50 -9.53 16.60
CA ARG A 50 -9.37 -9.97 17.46
C ARG A 50 -8.26 -10.75 16.73
N LYS A 51 -8.54 -11.40 15.60
CA LYS A 51 -7.53 -12.06 14.75
C LYS A 51 -7.34 -11.24 13.48
N LYS A 52 -6.15 -10.66 13.32
CA LYS A 52 -5.81 -9.86 12.13
C LYS A 52 -5.06 -10.74 11.14
N GLN A 53 -5.43 -10.62 9.86
CA GLN A 53 -4.70 -11.31 8.79
C GLN A 53 -3.39 -10.58 8.51
N PRO A 54 -2.32 -11.26 8.03
CA PRO A 54 -1.01 -10.63 7.82
C PRO A 54 -1.05 -9.37 6.93
N TYR A 55 -1.90 -9.36 5.90
CA TYR A 55 -2.07 -8.19 5.04
C TYR A 55 -2.73 -7.02 5.78
N GLN A 56 -3.75 -7.31 6.57
CA GLN A 56 -4.45 -6.32 7.39
C GLN A 56 -3.52 -5.70 8.45
N GLU A 57 -2.66 -6.49 9.09
CA GLU A 57 -1.64 -5.98 10.02
C GLU A 57 -0.64 -5.07 9.32
N HIS A 58 -0.22 -5.44 8.11
CA HIS A 58 0.66 -4.62 7.29
C HIS A 58 0.00 -3.27 6.93
N LEU A 59 -1.26 -3.30 6.44
CA LEU A 59 -2.01 -2.08 6.12
C LEU A 59 -2.17 -1.17 7.34
N GLN A 60 -2.44 -1.73 8.53
CA GLN A 60 -2.52 -0.94 9.76
C GLN A 60 -1.18 -0.29 10.11
N ARG A 61 -0.07 -1.01 9.94
CA ARG A 61 1.27 -0.47 10.20
C ARG A 61 1.60 0.66 9.24
N VAL A 62 1.28 0.48 7.95
CA VAL A 62 1.44 1.52 6.91
C VAL A 62 0.60 2.73 7.26
N ASN A 63 -0.70 2.56 7.53
CA ASN A 63 -1.58 3.69 7.84
C ASN A 63 -1.12 4.47 9.08
N LYS A 64 -0.68 3.77 10.13
CA LYS A 64 -0.22 4.41 11.37
C LYS A 64 1.08 5.20 11.20
N ARG A 65 2.00 4.75 10.33
CA ARG A 65 3.32 5.40 10.16
C ARG A 65 3.34 6.43 9.05
N LEU A 66 2.67 6.13 7.94
CA LEU A 66 2.77 6.90 6.70
C LEU A 66 1.45 7.59 6.36
N GLY A 67 0.31 7.12 6.87
CA GLY A 67 -1.01 7.66 6.56
C GLY A 67 -1.69 6.98 5.35
N GLY A 68 -2.87 7.51 5.00
CA GLY A 68 -3.77 6.89 4.03
C GLY A 68 -3.21 6.82 2.59
N TYR A 69 -2.41 7.79 2.15
CA TYR A 69 -1.83 7.76 0.80
C TYR A 69 -0.96 6.51 0.57
N ALA A 70 -0.24 6.07 1.61
CA ALA A 70 0.61 4.88 1.54
C ALA A 70 -0.22 3.59 1.54
N VAL A 71 -1.41 3.60 2.18
CA VAL A 71 -2.39 2.52 2.09
C VAL A 71 -2.88 2.39 0.65
N VAL A 72 -3.26 3.50 0.01
CA VAL A 72 -3.68 3.53 -1.41
C VAL A 72 -2.60 2.93 -2.29
N LEU A 73 -1.34 3.32 -2.10
CA LEU A 73 -0.18 2.79 -2.82
C LEU A 73 0.00 1.28 -2.67
N CYS A 74 0.06 0.79 -1.43
CA CYS A 74 0.23 -0.63 -1.14
C CYS A 74 -0.95 -1.47 -1.66
N ALA A 75 -2.16 -0.94 -1.61
CA ALA A 75 -3.36 -1.60 -2.12
C ALA A 75 -3.41 -1.62 -3.66
N ALA A 76 -3.03 -0.51 -4.31
CA ALA A 76 -2.96 -0.43 -5.77
C ALA A 76 -1.89 -1.38 -6.35
N LEU A 77 -0.76 -1.57 -5.66
CA LEU A 77 0.22 -2.61 -6.02
C LEU A 77 -0.39 -4.01 -5.85
N GLY A 78 -1.11 -4.23 -4.75
CA GLY A 78 -1.90 -5.43 -4.49
C GLY A 78 -1.32 -6.34 -3.40
N PRO A 79 -2.20 -7.11 -2.72
CA PRO A 79 -1.82 -7.91 -1.56
C PRO A 79 -0.78 -8.97 -1.88
N SER A 80 -0.84 -9.61 -3.05
CA SER A 80 0.09 -10.67 -3.42
C SER A 80 1.55 -10.19 -3.49
N ALA A 81 1.79 -8.96 -3.98
CA ALA A 81 3.14 -8.40 -4.07
C ALA A 81 3.71 -8.10 -2.68
N VAL A 82 2.87 -7.57 -1.77
CA VAL A 82 3.24 -7.27 -0.39
C VAL A 82 3.45 -8.56 0.42
N LEU A 83 2.58 -9.56 0.26
CA LEU A 83 2.64 -10.82 0.99
C LEU A 83 3.71 -11.79 0.46
N ALA A 84 4.22 -11.57 -0.75
CA ALA A 84 5.37 -12.30 -1.27
C ALA A 84 6.65 -11.99 -0.48
N LEU A 85 6.73 -10.82 0.16
CA LEU A 85 7.81 -10.43 1.06
C LEU A 85 7.73 -11.20 2.39
N LYS A 86 8.88 -11.51 3.00
CA LYS A 86 8.91 -12.08 4.36
C LYS A 86 8.44 -11.05 5.38
N ASP A 87 8.10 -11.50 6.58
CA ASP A 87 7.60 -10.59 7.62
C ASP A 87 8.59 -9.47 7.97
N ARG A 88 9.87 -9.81 8.12
CA ARG A 88 10.95 -8.84 8.31
C ARG A 88 10.98 -7.80 7.19
N ASP A 89 10.93 -8.25 5.94
CA ASP A 89 10.97 -7.37 4.77
C ASP A 89 9.73 -6.47 4.70
N ARG A 90 8.56 -6.94 5.16
CA ARG A 90 7.35 -6.10 5.27
C ARG A 90 7.46 -5.02 6.34
N VAL A 91 8.18 -5.28 7.43
CA VAL A 91 8.50 -4.24 8.43
C VAL A 91 9.45 -3.21 7.81
N GLU A 92 10.50 -3.70 7.17
CA GLU A 92 11.54 -2.87 6.55
C GLU A 92 11.00 -2.04 5.38
N LEU A 93 10.04 -2.57 4.62
CA LEU A 93 9.31 -1.83 3.58
C LEU A 93 8.70 -0.54 4.10
N VAL A 94 8.05 -0.59 5.27
CA VAL A 94 7.44 0.60 5.87
C VAL A 94 8.52 1.61 6.24
N MET A 95 9.65 1.16 6.76
CA MET A 95 10.79 2.04 7.09
C MET A 95 11.41 2.67 5.84
N MET A 96 11.59 1.91 4.76
CA MET A 96 12.14 2.42 3.51
C MET A 96 11.20 3.44 2.85
N LEU A 97 9.89 3.19 2.85
CA LEU A 97 8.90 4.15 2.36
C LEU A 97 8.86 5.43 3.22
N GLU A 98 9.09 5.32 4.53
CA GLU A 98 9.19 6.46 5.44
C GLU A 98 10.43 7.31 5.16
N GLN A 99 11.57 6.67 4.90
CA GLN A 99 12.81 7.34 4.51
C GLN A 99 12.73 8.00 3.14
N ARG A 100 12.01 7.36 2.20
CA ARG A 100 11.85 7.82 0.81
C ARG A 100 10.52 8.50 0.56
N LYS A 101 9.87 8.99 1.61
CA LYS A 101 8.53 9.62 1.51
C LYS A 101 8.51 10.83 0.57
N ASP A 102 9.66 11.47 0.35
CA ASP A 102 9.80 12.66 -0.49
C ASP A 102 9.94 12.30 -1.99
N ASP A 103 10.30 11.04 -2.31
CA ASP A 103 10.29 10.51 -3.67
C ASP A 103 8.89 10.11 -4.14
N ILE A 104 7.93 10.02 -3.20
CA ILE A 104 6.56 9.59 -3.46
C ILE A 104 5.72 10.82 -3.82
N VAL A 105 5.08 10.78 -5.00
CA VAL A 105 4.16 11.83 -5.42
C VAL A 105 2.82 11.66 -4.70
N LYS A 106 2.47 12.61 -3.83
CA LYS A 106 1.37 12.44 -2.86
C LYS A 106 0.04 13.06 -3.27
N ASP A 107 0.01 14.04 -4.16
CA ASP A 107 -1.17 14.90 -4.37
C ASP A 107 -2.43 14.09 -4.70
N GLU A 108 -2.40 13.31 -5.77
CA GLU A 108 -3.52 12.43 -6.17
C GLU A 108 -3.77 11.31 -5.16
N LEU A 109 -2.72 10.74 -4.56
CA LEU A 109 -2.86 9.65 -3.60
C LEU A 109 -3.53 10.08 -2.29
N GLN A 110 -3.28 11.31 -1.86
CA GLN A 110 -3.90 11.90 -0.68
C GLN A 110 -5.37 12.21 -0.96
N GLY A 111 -5.68 12.77 -2.14
CA GLY A 111 -7.07 12.98 -2.56
C GLY A 111 -7.87 11.67 -2.61
N LEU A 112 -7.27 10.62 -3.16
CA LEU A 112 -7.84 9.27 -3.14
C LEU A 112 -8.02 8.75 -1.72
N ALA A 113 -7.02 8.88 -0.85
CA ALA A 113 -7.13 8.40 0.53
C ALA A 113 -8.27 9.06 1.31
N ASN A 114 -8.51 10.36 1.10
CA ASN A 114 -9.60 11.08 1.74
C ASN A 114 -10.96 10.54 1.27
N LYS A 115 -11.14 10.25 -0.03
CA LYS A 115 -12.37 9.65 -0.59
C LYS A 115 -12.78 8.33 0.09
N TYR A 116 -11.82 7.56 0.60
CA TYR A 116 -12.08 6.26 1.26
C TYR A 116 -12.11 6.33 2.79
N THR A 117 -11.87 7.50 3.37
CA THR A 117 -11.85 7.69 4.83
C THR A 117 -13.03 8.53 5.32
N ASP A 118 -13.63 9.35 4.45
CA ASP A 118 -14.95 9.98 4.65
C ASP A 118 -16.11 8.99 4.41
#